data_AF-A0A0D5YMZ3-F1
#
_entry.id   AF-A0A0D5YMZ3-F1
#
_cell.length_a   1.000
_cell.length_b   1.000
_cell.length_c   1.000
_cell.angle_alpha   90.00
_cell.angle_beta   90.00
_cell.angle_gamma   90.00
#
_symmetry.space_group_name_H-M   'P 1'
#
loop_
_entity.id
_entity.type
_entity.pdbx_description
1 polymer ?
#
loop_
_entity_poly.entity_id
_entity_poly.type
_entity_poly.pdbx_seq_one_letter_code
_entity_poly.pdbx_strand_id
1 'polypeptide(L)'
;MAVQKRLALTIQPDYLDLLKKVADYQNIPVSTMVMGLLDAQRPVVEAMLKAFQDIEAGKDKQKILSELLASGLEAAAQEIRKD
;
A
#
# COMPACT_ATOMS: atom_id res chain seq x y z
N MET A 1 25.14 -4.66 2.51
CA MET A 1 23.97 -5.06 3.32
C MET A 1 22.99 -3.90 3.32
N ALA A 2 21.77 -4.06 2.80
CA ALA A 2 20.78 -2.99 2.83
C ALA A 2 20.40 -2.72 4.29
N VAL A 3 20.58 -1.48 4.76
CA VAL A 3 20.24 -1.09 6.13
C VAL A 3 18.71 -1.14 6.24
N GLN A 4 18.19 -2.10 7.01
CA GLN A 4 16.76 -2.11 7.36
C GLN A 4 16.42 -0.83 8.11
N LYS A 5 15.53 -0.01 7.55
CA LYS A 5 15.00 1.18 8.21
C LYS A 5 13.82 0.77 9.09
N ARG A 6 13.81 1.23 10.34
CA ARG A 6 12.72 0.96 11.30
C ARG A 6 11.77 2.15 11.31
N LEU A 7 10.47 1.86 11.28
CA LEU A 7 9.40 2.84 11.42
C LEU A 7 8.64 2.57 12.71
N ALA A 8 8.61 3.53 13.62
CA ALA A 8 7.76 3.46 14.81
C ALA A 8 6.41 4.09 14.48
N LEU A 9 5.33 3.33 14.64
CA LEU A 9 3.97 3.76 14.34
C LEU A 9 3.19 3.94 15.63
N THR A 10 2.44 5.04 15.73
CA THR A 10 1.42 5.22 16.76
C THR A 10 0.06 4.92 16.14
N ILE A 11 -0.64 3.92 16.67
CA ILE A 11 -1.91 3.43 16.13
C ILE A 11 -2.98 3.63 17.20
N GLN A 12 -4.20 3.99 16.79
CA GLN A 12 -5.32 4.11 17.72
C GLN A 12 -5.61 2.74 18.38
N PRO A 13 -5.95 2.71 19.68
CA PRO A 13 -6.08 1.45 20.42
C PRO A 13 -7.10 0.47 19.82
N ASP A 14 -8.26 1.00 19.41
CA ASP A 14 -9.35 0.26 18.77
C ASP A 14 -8.93 -0.38 17.45
N TYR A 15 -8.18 0.35 16.63
CA TYR A 15 -7.67 -0.18 15.37
C TYR A 15 -6.57 -1.23 15.58
N LEU A 16 -5.68 -1.04 16.57
CA LEU A 16 -4.68 -2.05 16.92
C LEU A 16 -5.34 -3.37 17.35
N ASP A 17 -6.44 -3.31 18.10
CA ASP A 17 -7.15 -4.52 18.52
C ASP A 17 -7.85 -5.24 17.36
N LEU A 18 -8.31 -4.50 16.33
CA LEU A 18 -8.78 -5.11 15.09
C LEU A 18 -7.64 -5.84 14.35
N LEU A 19 -6.48 -5.20 14.22
CA LEU A 19 -5.30 -5.79 13.57
C LEU A 19 -4.84 -7.06 14.28
N LYS A 20 -4.86 -7.07 15.62
CA LYS A 20 -4.54 -8.26 16.42
C LYS A 20 -5.48 -9.42 16.12
N LYS A 21 -6.80 -9.20 16.10
CA LYS A 21 -7.77 -10.28 15.79
C LYS A 21 -7.50 -10.92 14.44
N VAL A 22 -7.20 -10.11 13.42
CA VAL A 22 -6.86 -10.62 12.08
C VAL A 22 -5.55 -11.40 12.09
N ALA A 23 -4.54 -10.91 12.81
CA ALA A 23 -3.27 -11.61 12.97
C ALA A 23 -3.43 -12.94 13.71
N ASP A 24 -4.31 -13.00 14.72
CA ASP A 24 -4.64 -14.21 15.47
C ASP A 24 -5.30 -15.27 14.57
N TYR A 25 -6.21 -14.88 13.67
CA TYR A 25 -6.79 -15.80 12.68
C TYR A 25 -5.75 -16.39 11.72
N GLN A 26 -4.70 -15.63 11.40
CA GLN A 26 -3.60 -16.07 10.55
C GLN A 26 -2.47 -16.75 11.34
N ASN A 27 -2.57 -16.77 12.67
CA ASN A 27 -1.58 -17.30 13.60
C ASN A 27 -0.17 -16.69 13.40
N ILE A 28 -0.12 -15.38 13.12
CA ILE A 28 1.13 -14.62 12.93
C ILE A 28 1.21 -13.43 13.90
N PRO A 29 2.41 -12.91 14.20
CA PRO A 29 2.54 -11.69 15.00
C PRO A 29 1.86 -10.48 14.32
N VAL A 30 1.20 -9.63 15.11
CA VAL A 30 0.53 -8.42 14.59
C VAL A 30 1.50 -7.51 13.81
N SER A 31 2.77 -7.43 14.22
CA SER A 31 3.80 -6.68 13.50
C SER A 31 4.10 -7.25 12.12
N THR A 32 4.05 -8.57 11.96
CA THR A 32 4.25 -9.25 10.67
C THR A 32 3.06 -9.03 9.76
N MET A 33 1.85 -9.09 10.30
CA MET A 33 0.62 -8.75 9.60
C MET A 33 0.64 -7.31 9.10
N VAL A 34 0.98 -6.35 9.97
CA VAL A 34 1.06 -4.92 9.60
C VAL A 34 2.15 -4.67 8.56
N MET A 35 3.32 -5.30 8.69
CA MET A 35 4.36 -5.22 7.66
C MET A 35 3.89 -5.79 6.32
N GLY A 36 3.18 -6.92 6.32
CA GLY A 36 2.60 -7.49 5.09
C GLY A 36 1.61 -6.55 4.42
N LEU A 37 0.76 -5.85 5.19
CA LEU A 37 -0.14 -4.82 4.66
C LEU A 37 0.62 -3.63 4.08
N LEU A 38 1.69 -3.17 4.73
CA LEU A 38 2.51 -2.07 4.23
C LEU A 38 3.23 -2.47 2.93
N ASP A 39 3.75 -3.69 2.86
CA ASP A 39 4.40 -4.22 1.66
C ASP A 39 3.40 -4.37 0.50
N ALA A 40 2.18 -4.82 0.78
CA ALA A 40 1.11 -4.90 -0.21
C ALA A 40 0.67 -3.52 -0.74
N GLN A 41 0.79 -2.45 0.07
CA GLN A 41 0.48 -1.09 -0.35
C GLN A 41 1.60 -0.43 -1.17
N ARG A 42 2.80 -1.00 -1.20
CA ARG A 42 3.93 -0.45 -1.95
C ARG A 42 3.61 -0.02 -3.39
N PRO A 43 2.98 -0.84 -4.25
CA PRO A 43 2.65 -0.42 -5.62
C PRO A 43 1.68 0.75 -5.66
N VAL A 44 0.78 0.86 -4.68
CA VAL A 44 -0.17 1.99 -4.57
C VAL A 44 0.59 3.27 -4.23
N VAL A 45 1.49 3.21 -3.24
CA VAL A 45 2.30 4.37 -2.83
C VAL A 45 3.24 4.82 -3.96
N GLU A 46 3.83 3.89 -4.70
CA GLU A 46 4.66 4.19 -5.88
C GLU A 46 3.85 4.86 -7.00
N ALA A 47 2.63 4.37 -7.26
CA ALA A 47 1.74 4.99 -8.25
C ALA A 47 1.27 6.39 -7.81
N MET A 48 0.98 6.59 -6.52
CA MET A 48 0.64 7.90 -5.97
C MET A 48 1.81 8.88 -6.07
N LEU A 49 3.03 8.45 -5.75
CA LEU A 49 4.23 9.28 -5.88
C LEU A 49 4.43 9.72 -7.32
N LYS A 50 4.30 8.80 -8.29
CA LYS A 50 4.40 9.12 -9.71
C LYS A 50 3.33 10.14 -10.12
N ALA A 51 2.09 9.96 -9.69
CA ALA A 51 1.02 10.90 -9.96
C ALA A 51 1.33 12.31 -9.41
N PHE A 52 1.87 12.42 -8.19
CA PHE A 52 2.29 13.71 -7.64
C PHE A 52 3.44 14.35 -8.42
N GLN A 53 4.46 13.57 -8.80
CA GLN A 53 5.58 14.06 -9.63
C GLN A 53 5.11 14.57 -11.00
N ASP A 54 4.15 13.88 -11.61
CA ASP A 54 3.57 14.29 -12.89
C ASP A 54 2.76 15.59 -12.76
N ILE A 55 2.06 15.78 -11.63
CA ILE A 55 1.35 17.03 -11.33
C ILE A 55 2.35 18.18 -11.15
N GLU A 56 3.43 17.96 -10.39
CA GLU A 56 4.48 18.97 -10.17
C GLU A 56 5.22 19.33 -11.47
N ALA A 57 5.40 18.37 -12.38
CA ALA A 57 5.99 18.59 -13.70
C ALA A 57 5.06 19.38 -14.65
N GLY A 58 3.87 19.77 -14.21
CA GLY A 58 2.91 20.54 -15.01
C GLY A 58 2.17 19.70 -16.07
N LYS A 59 2.15 18.37 -15.92
CA LYS A 59 1.38 17.51 -16.83
C LYS A 59 -0.12 17.63 -16.54
N ASP A 60 -0.91 17.25 -17.54
CA ASP A 60 -2.37 17.33 -17.48
C ASP A 60 -2.94 16.43 -16.37
N LYS A 61 -3.63 17.03 -15.40
CA LYS A 61 -4.21 16.33 -14.23
C LYS A 61 -5.23 15.25 -14.61
N GLN A 62 -5.95 15.43 -15.72
CA GLN A 62 -6.93 14.47 -16.21
C GLN A 62 -6.25 13.24 -16.81
N LYS A 63 -5.13 13.42 -17.51
CA LYS A 63 -4.29 12.29 -17.96
C LYS A 63 -3.69 11.52 -16.79
N ILE A 64 -3.17 12.23 -15.79
CA ILE A 64 -2.58 11.59 -14.59
C ILE A 64 -3.61 10.76 -13.84
N LEU A 65 -4.83 11.30 -13.65
CA LEU A 65 -5.92 10.56 -13.02
C LEU A 65 -6.28 9.30 -13.81
N SER A 66 -6.33 9.41 -15.14
CA SER A 66 -6.63 8.29 -16.03
C SER A 66 -5.55 7.21 -15.98
N GLU A 67 -4.27 7.61 -15.96
CA GLU A 67 -3.13 6.70 -15.83
C GLU A 67 -3.08 6.02 -14.46
N LEU A 68 -3.36 6.74 -13.38
CA LEU A 68 -3.43 6.19 -12.02
C LEU A 68 -4.56 5.16 -11.91
N LEU A 69 -5.75 5.47 -12.44
CA LEU A 69 -6.88 4.55 -12.46
C LEU A 69 -6.62 3.32 -13.32
N ALA A 70 -6.05 3.49 -14.51
CA ALA A 70 -5.67 2.37 -15.37
C ALA A 70 -4.66 1.45 -14.69
N SER A 71 -3.62 2.03 -14.07
CA SER A 71 -2.59 1.27 -13.34
C SER A 71 -3.17 0.53 -12.14
N GLY A 72 -4.06 1.17 -11.37
CA GLY A 72 -4.71 0.56 -10.21
C GLY A 72 -5.68 -0.56 -10.59
N LEU A 73 -6.47 -0.38 -11.65
CA LEU A 73 -7.38 -1.41 -12.16
C LEU A 73 -6.63 -2.59 -12.78
N GLU A 74 -5.52 -2.33 -13.47
CA GLU A 74 -4.69 -3.39 -14.05
C GLU A 74 -3.98 -4.19 -12.95
N ALA A 75 -3.46 -3.54 -11.90
CA ALA A 75 -2.90 -4.22 -10.73
C ALA A 75 -3.94 -5.10 -10.03
N ALA A 76 -5.16 -4.59 -9.81
CA ALA A 76 -6.25 -5.37 -9.24
C ALA A 76 -6.67 -6.55 -10.13
N ALA A 77 -6.72 -6.34 -11.45
CA ALA A 77 -7.03 -7.40 -12.42
C ALA A 77 -5.94 -8.49 -12.47
N GLN A 78 -4.66 -8.14 -12.29
CA GLN A 78 -3.58 -9.12 -12.24
C GLN A 78 -3.65 -10.01 -10.99
N GLU A 79 -4.01 -9.45 -9.83
CA GLU A 79 -4.20 -10.25 -8.62
C GLU A 79 -5.39 -11.21 -8.79
N ILE A 80 -6.51 -10.77 -9.38
CA ILE A 80 -7.67 -11.64 -9.67
C ILE A 80 -7.34 -12.74 -10.68
N ARG A 81 -6.42 -12.50 -11.62
CA ARG A 81 -5.98 -13.49 -12.62
C ARG A 81 -4.97 -14.50 -12.08
N LYS A 82 -4.41 -14.26 -10.89
CA LYS A 82 -3.47 -15.19 -10.23
C LYS A 82 -4.20 -16.25 -9.39
N ASP A 83 -5.49 -16.04 -9.09
CA ASP A 83 -6.42 -17.07 -8.60
C ASP A 83 -7.01 -17.89 -9.76
#